data_AF-A0A965M6L2-F1
#
_entry.id   AF-A0A965M6L2-F1
#
_cell.length_a   1.000
_cell.length_b   1.000
_cell.length_c   1.000
_cell.angle_alpha   90.00
_cell.angle_beta   90.00
_cell.angle_gamma   90.00
#
_symmetry.space_group_name_H-M   'P 1'
#
loop_
_entity.id
_entity.type
_entity.pdbx_description
1 polymer ?
#
loop_
_entity_poly.entity_id
_entity_poly.type
_entity_poly.pdbx_seq_one_letter_code
_entity_poly.pdbx_strand_id
1 'polypeptide(L)' 'MAKVQIDGHDYETEAMSQEAKGRLEMLMLCDQKIRQLQGELAMMQTARQAYANALKAVLVAPSDPILGLGETIQ' A
#
# COMPACT_ATOMS: atom_id res chain seq x y z
N MET A 1 11.69 31.88 -8.00
CA MET A 1 10.33 31.72 -7.46
C MET A 1 9.90 30.26 -7.56
N ALA A 2 10.42 29.40 -6.68
CA ALA A 2 9.88 28.06 -6.54
C ALA A 2 8.47 28.18 -5.89
N LYS A 3 7.50 27.45 -6.46
CA LYS A 3 6.13 27.37 -5.94
C LYS A 3 5.90 25.97 -5.45
N VAL A 4 5.30 25.84 -4.27
CA VAL A 4 4.90 24.57 -3.68
C VAL A 4 3.40 24.56 -3.54
N GLN A 5 2.79 23.48 -3.99
CA GLN A 5 1.35 23.30 -3.88
C GLN A 5 1.08 22.51 -2.60
N ILE A 6 0.37 23.13 -1.66
CA ILE A 6 -0.01 22.53 -0.37
C ILE A 6 -1.54 22.62 -0.31
N ASP A 7 -2.23 21.49 -0.13
CA ASP A 7 -3.69 21.40 -0.08
C ASP A 7 -4.43 22.06 -1.27
N GLY A 8 -3.81 22.04 -2.46
CA GLY A 8 -4.37 22.64 -3.67
C GLY A 8 -4.20 24.15 -3.78
N HIS A 9 -3.47 24.77 -2.86
CA HIS A 9 -3.07 26.17 -2.93
C HIS A 9 -1.59 26.31 -3.28
N ASP A 10 -1.30 27.21 -4.22
CA ASP A 10 0.06 27.53 -4.62
C ASP A 10 0.67 28.56 -3.66
N TYR A 11 1.75 28.17 -2.98
CA TYR A 11 2.52 29.04 -2.11
C TYR A 11 3.88 29.34 -2.74
N GLU A 12 4.26 30.61 -2.76
CA GLU A 12 5.62 31.00 -3.13
C GLU A 12 6.57 30.69 -1.98
N THR A 13 7.49 29.74 -2.18
CA THR A 13 8.43 29.35 -1.12
C THR A 13 9.33 30.49 -0.68
N GLU A 14 9.59 31.46 -1.55
CA GLU A 14 10.39 32.65 -1.23
C GLU A 14 9.66 33.61 -0.28
N ALA A 15 8.32 33.63 -0.30
CA ALA A 15 7.49 34.43 0.60
C ALA A 15 7.20 33.74 1.94
N MET A 16 7.56 32.46 2.09
CA MET A 16 7.34 31.70 3.32
C MET A 16 8.35 32.09 4.42
N SER A 17 7.88 32.14 5.67
CA SER A 17 8.76 32.29 6.83
C SER A 17 9.70 31.10 6.98
N GLN A 18 10.83 31.30 7.68
CA GLN A 18 11.79 30.21 7.94
C GLN A 18 11.14 29.04 8.68
N GLU A 19 10.20 29.33 9.60
CA GLU A 19 9.44 28.32 10.31
C GLU A 19 8.52 27.53 9.38
N ALA A 20 7.83 28.21 8.46
CA ALA A 20 6.94 27.57 7.49
C ALA A 20 7.72 26.65 6.53
N LYS A 21 8.92 27.06 6.10
CA LYS A 21 9.84 26.21 5.33
C LYS A 21 10.25 24.96 6.09
N GLY A 22 10.63 25.10 7.37
CA GLY A 22 10.98 23.94 8.21
C GLY A 22 9.82 22.96 8.38
N ARG A 23 8.59 23.46 8.55
CA ARG A 23 7.39 22.61 8.62
C ARG A 23 7.10 21.91 7.30
N LEU A 24 7.29 22.60 6.17
CA LEU A 24 7.12 22.04 4.83
C LEU A 24 8.12 20.90 4.57
N GLU A 25 9.38 21.07 4.94
CA GLU A 25 10.39 20.01 4.82
C GLU A 25 10.01 18.76 5.61
N MET A 26 9.53 18.94 6.85
CA MET A 26 9.05 17.82 7.67
C MET A 26 7.82 17.15 7.05
N LEU A 27 6.89 17.93 6.49
CA LEU A 27 5.72 17.39 5.80
C LEU A 27 6.13 16.53 4.59
N MET A 28 7.03 17.04 3.75
CA MET A 28 7.54 16.30 2.59
C MET A 28 8.25 15.01 3.00
N LEU A 29 9.00 15.04 4.11
CA LEU A 29 9.64 13.85 4.66
C LEU A 29 8.61 12.82 5.13
N CYS A 30 7.54 13.26 5.81
CA CYS A 30 6.43 12.39 6.19
C CYS A 30 5.77 11.75 4.97
N ASP A 31 5.49 12.52 3.92
CA ASP A 31 4.89 12.01 2.68
C ASP A 31 5.78 10.98 1.98
N GLN A 32 7.10 11.22 1.96
CA GLN A 32 8.05 10.26 1.41
C GLN A 32 8.01 8.93 2.19
N LYS A 33 7.99 8.99 3.53
CA LYS A 33 7.90 7.81 4.39
C LYS A 33 6.58 7.06 4.21
N ILE A 34 5.47 7.78 4.09
CA ILE A 34 4.15 7.18 3.83
C ILE A 34 4.18 6.39 2.53
N ARG A 35 4.70 6.99 1.44
CA ARG A 35 4.82 6.29 0.15
C ARG A 35 5.70 5.04 0.24
N GLN A 36 6.81 5.12 0.96
CA GLN A 36 7.67 3.95 1.19
C GLN A 36 6.92 2.83 1.90
N LEU A 37 6.25 3.14 3.02
CA LEU A 37 5.50 2.16 3.81
C LEU A 37 4.33 1.55 3.02
N GLN A 38 3.67 2.32 2.15
CA GLN A 38 2.65 1.79 1.25
C GLN A 38 3.22 0.76 0.26
N GLY A 39 4.43 0.99 -0.26
CA GLY A 39 5.14 0.03 -1.09
C GLY A 39 5.47 -1.26 -0.33
N GLU A 40 6.01 -1.13 0.88
CA GLU A 40 6.29 -2.27 1.76
C GLU A 40 5.01 -3.06 2.10
N LEU A 41 3.91 -2.37 2.38
CA LEU A 41 2.62 -2.98 2.64
C LEU A 41 2.11 -3.78 1.43
N ALA A 42 2.22 -3.25 0.21
CA ALA A 42 1.82 -3.95 -1.00
C ALA A 42 2.64 -5.24 -1.24
N MET A 43 3.94 -5.20 -0.96
CA MET A 43 4.81 -6.39 -1.00
C MET A 43 4.34 -7.44 0.02
N MET A 44 4.06 -7.03 1.26
CA MET A 44 3.58 -7.93 2.32
C MET A 44 2.21 -8.53 2.00
N GLN A 45 1.29 -7.75 1.40
CA GLN A 45 -0.02 -8.25 0.97
C GLN A 45 0.11 -9.33 -0.10
N THR A 46 1.03 -9.15 -1.06
CA THR A 46 1.32 -10.15 -2.10
C THR A 46 1.88 -11.43 -1.49
N ALA A 47 2.86 -11.32 -0.60
CA ALA A 47 3.44 -12.46 0.11
C ALA A 47 2.39 -13.21 0.94
N ARG A 48 1.55 -12.48 1.70
CA ARG A 48 0.43 -13.05 2.47
C ARG A 48 -0.52 -13.84 1.57
N GLN A 49 -0.88 -13.31 0.40
CA GLN A 49 -1.77 -14.00 -0.53
C GLN A 49 -1.14 -15.29 -1.07
N ALA A 50 0.15 -15.26 -1.42
CA ALA A 50 0.90 -16.44 -1.84
C ALA A 50 0.92 -17.52 -0.75
N TYR A 51 1.22 -17.14 0.50
CA TYR A 51 1.20 -18.08 1.62
C TYR A 51 -0.20 -18.62 1.93
N ALA A 52 -1.24 -17.79 1.83
CA ALA A 52 -2.62 -18.26 2.01
C ALA A 52 -3.01 -19.30 0.95
N ASN A 53 -2.61 -19.09 -0.31
CA ASN A 53 -2.84 -20.03 -1.39
C ASN A 53 -2.07 -21.34 -1.19
N ALA A 54 -0.79 -21.26 -0.79
CA ALA A 54 0.03 -22.43 -0.47
C ALA A 54 -0.56 -23.22 0.71
N LEU A 55 -1.02 -22.53 1.76
CA LEU A 55 -1.67 -23.16 2.91
C LEU A 55 -2.94 -23.91 2.50
N LYS A 56 -3.80 -23.31 1.65
CA LYS A 56 -4.99 -23.99 1.13
C LYS A 56 -4.63 -25.29 0.40
N ALA A 57 -3.57 -25.29 -0.41
CA ALA A 57 -3.14 -26.49 -1.13
C ALA A 57 -2.72 -27.63 -0.19
N VAL A 58 -2.14 -27.32 0.96
CA VAL A 58 -1.71 -28.32 1.96
C VAL A 58 -2.87 -28.73 2.89
N LEU A 59 -3.80 -27.82 3.21
CA LEU A 59 -4.99 -28.14 4.00
C LEU A 59 -6.02 -28.99 3.24
N VAL A 60 -6.00 -28.95 1.90
CA VAL A 60 -6.90 -29.75 1.03
C VAL A 60 -6.33 -31.16 0.74
N ALA A 61 -5.25 -31.58 1.41
CA ALA A 61 -4.79 -32.97 1.41
C ALA A 61 -5.73 -33.88 2.26
N PRO A 62 -5.79 -35.20 1.98
CA PRO A 62 -6.98 -35.88 1.48
C PRO A 62 -7.84 -36.55 2.58
N SER A 63 -8.44 -35.79 3.50
CA SER A 63 -9.42 -36.37 4.44
C SER A 63 -10.88 -36.01 4.16
N ASP A 64 -11.19 -35.20 3.16
CA ASP A 64 -12.58 -34.88 2.78
C ASP A 64 -12.91 -35.25 1.32
N PRO A 65 -13.57 -36.40 1.06
CA PRO A 65 -13.98 -36.83 -0.27
C PRO A 65 -15.31 -36.21 -0.75
N ILE A 66 -15.59 -34.92 -0.50
CA ILE A 66 -16.87 -34.29 -0.94
C ILE A 66 -16.69 -32.90 -1.56
N LEU A 67 -15.72 -32.72 -2.46
CA LEU A 67 -15.69 -31.53 -3.33
C LEU A 67 -15.36 -31.88 -4.80
N GLY A 68 -15.91 -33.00 -5.27
CA GLY A 68 -15.71 -33.53 -6.64
C GLY A 68 -16.99 -33.87 -7.41
N LEU A 69 -18.17 -33.40 -7.00
CA LEU A 69 -19.43 -33.64 -7.74
C LEU A 69 -20.19 -32.34 -7.93
N GLY A 70 -19.78 -31.59 -8.95
CA GLY A 70 -20.45 -30.37 -9.41
C GLY A 70 -20.43 -30.16 -10.92
N GLU A 71 -19.87 -31.08 -11.70
CA GLU A 71 -20.11 -31.14 -13.15
C GLU A 71 -20.70 -32.51 -13.48
N THR A 72 -22.02 -32.60 -13.47
CA THR A 72 -22.70 -33.43 -14.48
C THR A 72 -23.73 -32.55 -15.16
N ILE A 73 -23.42 -32.27 -16.41
CA ILE A 73 -24.29 -31.77 -17.45
C ILE A 73 -25.45 -32.76 -17.63
N GLN A 74 -26.68 -32.28 -17.50
CA GLN A 74 -27.87 -32.73 -18.22
C GLN A 74 -28.71 -31.49 -18.54
#